data_AF-J0QB58-F1
#
_entry.id   AF-J0QB58-F1
#
_cell.length_a   1.000
_cell.length_b   1.000
_cell.length_c   1.000
_cell.angle_alpha   90.00
_cell.angle_beta   90.00
_cell.angle_gamma   90.00
#
_symmetry.space_group_name_H-M   'P 1'
#
loop_
_entity.id
_entity.type
_entity.pdbx_description
1 polymer ?
#
loop_
_entity_poly.entity_id
_entity_poly.type
_entity_poly.pdbx_seq_one_letter_code
_entity_poly.pdbx_strand_id
1 'polypeptide(L)'
;MYQIDYNSYRSVKSFNRRIRFLVMHYTSIDFKGSITALTGSAVSAHYLVPDPSEKTYLEAGFKDMRIFNLVDENERAWHAGVSSWAGRNNLNDTSIGIEIVNLATGHTDCFEETYIEAGFKDMRGFSPVDRNKSEATCVRLPSEGSNLNDKVVKLGTIDLATYNNEAFTFPPYNPIQIDAVKELALNILQRYPDIIPTDVVGHSDIAIGRKSDPGAAFPWKELYEAGIGAWYDDELKDHYQKQFCKSLPDKADILAKLKQYGYDTLVACTERGYRDLIRAFQLHFRQENYDGVLDTETAAIIYALVDKYFPSN
;
A
#
# COMPACT_ATOMS: atom_id res chain seq x y z
N MET A 1 -3.24 45.65 7.48
CA MET A 1 -3.32 44.18 7.28
C MET A 1 -4.40 43.93 6.24
N TYR A 2 -4.09 43.23 5.15
CA TYR A 2 -5.08 42.88 4.13
C TYR A 2 -5.94 41.71 4.62
N GLN A 3 -7.24 41.72 4.32
CA GLN A 3 -8.19 40.66 4.69
C GLN A 3 -8.30 39.64 3.56
N ILE A 4 -8.51 38.37 3.92
CA ILE A 4 -8.81 37.31 2.94
C ILE A 4 -10.33 37.28 2.71
N ASP A 5 -10.75 37.37 1.45
CA ASP A 5 -12.16 37.29 1.07
C ASP A 5 -12.50 35.87 0.63
N TYR A 6 -13.15 35.13 1.52
CA TYR A 6 -13.64 33.79 1.25
C TYR A 6 -15.03 33.78 0.59
N ASN A 7 -15.73 34.90 0.44
CA ASN A 7 -17.17 34.87 0.15
C ASN A 7 -17.53 35.42 -1.23
N SER A 8 -16.74 36.34 -1.81
CA SER A 8 -17.10 36.94 -3.10
C SER A 8 -17.04 35.96 -4.28
N TYR A 9 -16.05 35.05 -4.29
CA TYR A 9 -15.86 34.10 -5.39
C TYR A 9 -15.36 32.75 -4.86
N ARG A 10 -15.94 31.65 -5.36
CA ARG A 10 -15.56 30.27 -4.99
C ARG A 10 -15.54 29.35 -6.21
N SER A 11 -14.48 28.55 -6.33
CA SER A 11 -14.42 27.46 -7.30
C SER A 11 -15.39 26.35 -6.88
N VAL A 12 -16.33 26.00 -7.76
CA VAL A 12 -17.33 24.94 -7.51
C VAL A 12 -17.22 23.76 -8.47
N LYS A 13 -16.40 23.86 -9.53
CA LYS A 13 -16.21 22.80 -10.54
C LYS A 13 -14.75 22.39 -10.71
N SER A 14 -13.84 23.35 -10.78
CA SER A 14 -12.41 23.10 -11.07
C SER A 14 -11.60 22.91 -9.78
N PHE A 15 -11.93 21.89 -9.00
CA PHE A 15 -11.15 21.44 -7.84
C PHE A 15 -11.37 19.94 -7.58
N ASN A 16 -10.40 19.30 -6.94
CA ASN A 16 -10.52 17.94 -6.39
C ASN A 16 -10.23 17.98 -4.89
N ARG A 17 -10.53 16.88 -4.20
CA ARG A 17 -10.06 16.66 -2.82
C ARG A 17 -8.56 16.30 -2.85
N ARG A 18 -7.88 16.56 -1.72
CA ARG A 18 -6.46 16.20 -1.56
C ARG A 18 -6.28 14.70 -1.41
N ILE A 19 -7.14 14.08 -0.60
CA ILE A 19 -7.17 12.63 -0.42
C ILE A 19 -7.76 11.99 -1.68
N ARG A 20 -7.05 10.97 -2.19
CA ARG A 20 -7.38 10.21 -3.38
C ARG A 20 -7.23 8.70 -3.20
N PHE A 21 -6.53 8.23 -2.17
CA PHE A 21 -6.32 6.81 -1.94
C PHE A 21 -6.76 6.37 -0.55
N LEU A 22 -7.13 5.10 -0.44
CA LEU A 22 -7.36 4.42 0.83
C LEU A 22 -6.42 3.22 0.92
N VAL A 23 -5.55 3.19 1.93
CA VAL A 23 -4.51 2.16 2.08
C VAL A 23 -4.80 1.30 3.31
N MET A 24 -4.90 -0.01 3.10
CA MET A 24 -5.11 -1.01 4.14
C MET A 24 -3.77 -1.59 4.61
N HIS A 25 -3.63 -1.73 5.92
CA HIS A 25 -2.43 -2.27 6.60
C HIS A 25 -2.86 -3.32 7.63
N TYR A 26 -1.93 -4.18 8.02
CA TYR A 26 -2.00 -4.87 9.31
C TYR A 26 -0.94 -4.33 10.25
N THR A 27 -1.17 -4.48 11.55
CA THR A 27 -0.20 -4.04 12.55
C THR A 27 0.90 -5.06 12.86
N SER A 28 0.67 -6.36 12.66
CA SER A 28 1.58 -7.47 13.03
C SER A 28 1.97 -7.54 14.51
N ILE A 29 1.29 -6.77 15.36
CA ILE A 29 1.45 -6.72 16.81
C ILE A 29 0.08 -6.60 17.48
N ASP A 30 0.02 -6.90 18.78
CA ASP A 30 -1.20 -6.79 19.57
C ASP A 30 -1.74 -5.35 19.65
N PHE A 31 -2.97 -5.19 20.15
CA PHE A 31 -3.62 -3.87 20.22
C PHE A 31 -2.82 -2.85 21.03
N LYS A 32 -2.27 -3.24 22.18
CA LYS A 32 -1.48 -2.37 23.05
C LYS A 32 -0.19 -1.90 22.37
N GLY A 33 0.51 -2.82 21.70
CA GLY A 33 1.68 -2.52 20.88
C GLY A 33 1.33 -1.59 19.74
N SER A 34 0.22 -1.85 19.06
CA SER A 34 -0.29 -1.03 17.94
C SER A 34 -0.55 0.41 18.36
N ILE A 35 -1.28 0.62 19.48
CA ILE A 35 -1.52 1.96 20.03
C ILE A 35 -0.20 2.65 20.39
N THR A 36 0.72 1.94 21.06
CA THR A 36 2.00 2.50 21.47
C THR A 36 2.84 2.95 20.27
N ALA A 37 2.88 2.14 19.21
CA ALA A 37 3.63 2.45 18.01
C ALA A 37 3.01 3.60 17.19
N LEU A 38 1.71 3.52 16.91
CA LEU A 38 0.99 4.44 16.01
C LEU A 38 0.70 5.80 16.63
N THR A 39 0.85 5.94 17.95
CA THR A 39 0.81 7.22 18.67
C THR A 39 2.19 7.70 19.12
N GLY A 40 3.24 6.93 18.77
CA GLY A 40 4.63 7.28 19.00
C GLY A 40 5.16 8.30 17.99
N SER A 41 6.48 8.40 17.87
CA SER A 41 7.15 9.43 17.06
C SER A 41 7.64 8.95 15.69
N ALA A 42 7.35 7.71 15.30
CA ALA A 42 7.95 7.07 14.12
C ALA A 42 6.96 6.82 12.99
N VAL A 43 5.81 6.23 13.30
CA VAL A 43 4.76 5.87 12.35
C VAL A 43 3.39 6.19 12.93
N SER A 44 2.39 6.39 12.08
CA SER A 44 1.01 6.63 12.50
C SER A 44 0.04 6.26 11.38
N ALA A 45 -1.23 6.09 11.72
CA ALA A 45 -2.32 5.87 10.77
C ALA A 45 -3.49 6.77 11.09
N HIS A 46 -4.40 6.95 10.14
CA HIS A 46 -5.62 7.73 10.39
C HIS A 46 -6.58 6.94 11.28
N TYR A 47 -6.69 5.64 11.03
CA TYR A 47 -7.57 4.75 11.78
C TYR A 47 -6.85 3.49 12.24
N LEU A 48 -7.23 3.00 13.41
CA LEU A 48 -6.88 1.68 13.92
C LEU A 48 -8.16 0.88 14.21
N VAL A 49 -8.23 -0.33 13.67
CA VAL A 49 -9.34 -1.26 13.85
C VAL A 49 -8.86 -2.50 14.63
N PRO A 50 -9.23 -2.64 15.92
CA PRO A 50 -8.81 -3.75 16.77
C PRO A 50 -9.45 -5.09 16.35
N ASP A 51 -8.89 -6.20 16.79
CA ASP A 51 -9.65 -7.45 16.88
C ASP A 51 -10.38 -7.46 18.24
N PRO A 52 -11.72 -7.53 18.26
CA PRO A 52 -12.50 -7.46 19.50
C PRO A 52 -12.25 -8.65 20.44
N SER A 53 -11.62 -9.72 19.97
CA SER A 53 -11.23 -10.88 20.76
C SER A 53 -9.78 -10.84 21.25
N GLU A 54 -8.98 -9.86 20.80
CA GLU A 54 -7.57 -9.74 21.17
C GLU A 54 -7.42 -9.39 22.66
N LYS A 55 -6.49 -10.09 23.31
CA LYS A 55 -6.30 -10.03 24.76
C LYS A 55 -6.01 -8.62 25.25
N THR A 56 -5.08 -7.90 24.62
CA THR A 56 -4.69 -6.57 25.08
C THR A 56 -5.75 -5.51 24.81
N TYR A 57 -6.63 -5.72 23.81
CA TYR A 57 -7.84 -4.92 23.61
C TYR A 57 -8.83 -5.06 24.78
N LEU A 58 -9.09 -6.30 25.21
CA LEU A 58 -9.96 -6.58 26.35
C LEU A 58 -9.35 -6.08 27.68
N GLU A 59 -8.05 -6.24 27.87
CA GLU A 59 -7.32 -5.74 29.05
C GLU A 59 -7.29 -4.21 29.13
N ALA A 60 -7.35 -3.51 27.99
CA ALA A 60 -7.52 -2.06 27.94
C ALA A 60 -8.93 -1.60 28.36
N GLY A 61 -9.86 -2.54 28.63
CA GLY A 61 -11.19 -2.28 29.17
C GLY A 61 -12.27 -2.11 28.10
N PHE A 62 -11.95 -2.32 26.82
CA PHE A 62 -12.94 -2.31 25.75
C PHE A 62 -13.69 -3.65 25.70
N LYS A 63 -15.00 -3.58 25.45
CA LYS A 63 -15.89 -4.76 25.39
C LYS A 63 -16.68 -4.84 24.09
N ASP A 64 -16.94 -3.69 23.48
CA ASP A 64 -17.61 -3.56 22.19
C ASP A 64 -16.57 -3.25 21.11
N MET A 65 -16.92 -3.51 19.85
CA MET A 65 -16.10 -3.11 18.72
C MET A 65 -15.99 -1.59 18.65
N ARG A 66 -14.78 -1.06 18.44
CA ARG A 66 -14.52 0.37 18.27
C ARG A 66 -13.54 0.59 17.13
N ILE A 67 -13.67 1.73 16.47
CA ILE A 67 -12.70 2.22 15.51
C ILE A 67 -12.03 3.45 16.13
N PHE A 68 -10.72 3.47 16.19
CA PHE A 68 -9.96 4.58 16.77
C PHE A 68 -9.44 5.46 15.66
N ASN A 69 -9.83 6.74 15.66
CA ASN A 69 -9.15 7.75 14.85
C ASN A 69 -7.93 8.25 15.62
N LEU A 70 -6.74 8.15 15.01
CA LEU A 70 -5.47 8.56 15.64
C LEU A 70 -4.91 9.84 15.00
N VAL A 71 -5.22 10.10 13.73
CA VAL A 71 -4.83 11.31 12.99
C VAL A 71 -6.05 11.82 12.21
N ASP A 72 -6.32 13.12 12.29
CA ASP A 72 -7.37 13.79 11.50
C ASP A 72 -7.07 13.62 10.00
N GLU A 73 -8.08 13.32 9.18
CA GLU A 73 -7.89 13.09 7.74
C GLU A 73 -7.52 14.35 6.93
N ASN A 74 -7.59 15.54 7.55
CA ASN A 74 -7.03 16.77 6.97
C ASN A 74 -5.52 16.90 7.22
N GLU A 75 -4.97 16.05 8.09
CA GLU A 75 -3.55 15.97 8.41
C GLU A 75 -2.90 14.76 7.73
N ARG A 76 -1.57 14.72 7.73
CA ARG A 76 -0.79 13.65 7.10
C ARG A 76 -0.34 12.60 8.13
N ALA A 77 -0.98 11.44 8.16
CA ALA A 77 -0.45 10.28 8.88
C ALA A 77 0.79 9.67 8.18
N TRP A 78 1.61 8.93 8.92
CA TRP A 78 2.88 8.35 8.44
C TRP A 78 2.78 6.82 8.35
N HIS A 79 2.05 6.31 7.36
CA HIS A 79 1.76 4.87 7.20
C HIS A 79 2.35 4.27 5.91
N ALA A 80 2.24 4.96 4.76
CA ALA A 80 2.67 4.44 3.46
C ALA A 80 4.20 4.40 3.29
N GLY A 81 4.92 5.40 3.80
CA GLY A 81 6.37 5.54 3.58
C GLY A 81 6.73 5.72 2.09
N VAL A 82 7.89 5.21 1.66
CA VAL A 82 8.28 5.17 0.23
C VAL A 82 7.28 4.29 -0.52
N SER A 83 6.52 4.90 -1.41
CA SER A 83 5.35 4.28 -2.03
C SER A 83 5.03 4.92 -3.38
N SER A 84 4.41 4.15 -4.28
CA SER A 84 3.98 4.58 -5.61
C SER A 84 2.69 3.87 -6.05
N TRP A 85 1.74 4.63 -6.61
CA TRP A 85 0.49 4.10 -7.17
C TRP A 85 -0.11 5.07 -8.18
N ALA A 86 -0.58 4.55 -9.32
CA ALA A 86 -1.25 5.32 -10.38
C ALA A 86 -0.46 6.59 -10.79
N GLY A 87 0.87 6.45 -10.91
CA GLY A 87 1.79 7.52 -11.29
C GLY A 87 2.05 8.58 -10.21
N ARG A 88 1.58 8.39 -8.97
CA ARG A 88 1.87 9.24 -7.82
C ARG A 88 2.80 8.54 -6.85
N ASN A 89 3.67 9.31 -6.19
CA ASN A 89 4.59 8.83 -5.17
C ASN A 89 4.28 9.48 -3.81
N ASN A 90 4.88 8.96 -2.73
CA ASN A 90 4.73 9.47 -1.37
C ASN A 90 3.25 9.54 -0.94
N LEU A 91 2.57 8.39 -1.01
CA LEU A 91 1.11 8.35 -0.87
C LEU A 91 0.59 8.79 0.50
N ASN A 92 1.43 8.90 1.54
CA ASN A 92 1.06 9.58 2.79
C ASN A 92 0.41 10.95 2.54
N ASP A 93 0.85 11.69 1.52
CA ASP A 93 0.36 13.05 1.24
C ASP A 93 -1.10 13.10 0.74
N THR A 94 -1.60 12.00 0.19
CA THR A 94 -2.88 11.94 -0.53
C THR A 94 -3.70 10.71 -0.19
N SER A 95 -3.42 10.05 0.94
CA SER A 95 -4.12 8.83 1.33
C SER A 95 -4.59 8.85 2.78
N ILE A 96 -5.66 8.11 3.02
CA ILE A 96 -6.08 7.69 4.35
C ILE A 96 -5.53 6.29 4.60
N GLY A 97 -5.04 6.04 5.81
CA GLY A 97 -4.42 4.79 6.22
C GLY A 97 -5.24 4.13 7.31
N ILE A 98 -5.66 2.89 7.08
CA ILE A 98 -6.37 2.05 8.05
C ILE A 98 -5.43 0.92 8.48
N GLU A 99 -5.04 0.94 9.75
CA GLU A 99 -4.32 -0.14 10.41
C GLU A 99 -5.29 -1.12 11.04
N ILE A 100 -5.09 -2.41 10.82
CA ILE A 100 -5.98 -3.47 11.29
C ILE A 100 -5.18 -4.40 12.19
N VAL A 101 -5.60 -4.55 13.45
CA VAL A 101 -4.88 -5.42 14.40
C VAL A 101 -4.97 -6.86 13.94
N ASN A 102 -3.87 -7.40 13.45
CA ASN A 102 -3.74 -8.78 13.00
C ASN A 102 -2.31 -9.22 13.27
N LEU A 103 -2.14 -10.40 13.85
CA LEU A 103 -0.84 -10.94 14.31
C LEU A 103 -0.08 -11.63 13.19
N ALA A 104 -0.14 -11.10 11.97
CA ALA A 104 0.63 -11.61 10.84
C ALA A 104 2.12 -11.64 11.18
N THR A 105 2.79 -12.71 10.79
CA THR A 105 4.23 -12.88 10.96
C THR A 105 4.85 -13.22 9.60
N GLY A 106 6.12 -12.91 9.44
CA GLY A 106 6.87 -13.29 8.24
C GLY A 106 7.93 -12.28 7.87
N HIS A 107 8.84 -12.70 7.00
CA HIS A 107 9.95 -11.90 6.54
C HIS A 107 9.77 -11.55 5.06
N THR A 108 9.61 -10.27 4.75
CA THR A 108 10.12 -9.77 3.47
C THR A 108 11.63 -9.70 3.64
N ASP A 109 12.41 -10.39 2.78
CA ASP A 109 13.86 -10.24 2.72
C ASP A 109 14.23 -8.79 2.30
N CYS A 110 13.90 -7.79 3.10
CA CYS A 110 14.25 -6.40 2.87
C CYS A 110 15.67 -6.21 3.35
N PHE A 111 16.57 -5.94 2.40
CA PHE A 111 17.90 -5.46 2.68
C PHE A 111 17.85 -4.21 3.58
N GLU A 112 18.86 -4.11 4.44
CA GLU A 112 19.33 -2.85 5.03
C GLU A 112 19.39 -1.78 3.92
N GLU A 113 18.50 -0.77 3.98
CA GLU A 113 18.65 0.42 3.17
C GLU A 113 19.93 1.14 3.62
N THR A 114 21.04 0.88 2.92
CA THR A 114 22.18 1.80 2.90
C THR A 114 21.81 2.97 2.00
N TYR A 115 21.06 3.92 2.54
CA TYR A 115 21.07 5.27 1.99
C TYR A 115 22.48 5.83 2.18
N ILE A 116 23.26 5.90 1.10
CA ILE A 116 24.37 6.85 1.06
C ILE A 116 23.71 8.23 1.04
N GLU A 117 23.71 8.93 2.17
CA GLU A 117 23.46 10.37 2.21
C GLU A 117 24.46 11.04 1.26
N ALA A 118 24.07 11.27 0.01
CA ALA A 118 24.64 12.36 -0.77
C ALA A 118 24.19 13.63 -0.05
N GLY A 119 25.06 14.10 0.86
CA GLY A 119 24.74 15.06 1.91
C GLY A 119 23.91 16.24 1.45
N PHE A 120 22.68 16.30 1.95
CA PHE A 120 21.93 17.55 2.11
C PHE A 120 21.86 17.86 3.60
N LYS A 121 22.97 18.39 4.14
CA LYS A 121 22.93 19.11 5.41
C LYS A 121 22.20 20.44 5.20
N ASP A 122 21.27 20.71 6.11
CA ASP A 122 20.64 22.00 6.42
C ASP A 122 21.18 23.20 5.63
N MET A 123 20.40 23.69 4.67
CA MET A 123 20.44 25.10 4.29
C MET A 123 19.02 25.63 4.17
N ARG A 124 18.57 26.21 5.29
CA ARG A 124 17.59 27.29 5.30
C ARG A 124 18.00 28.37 4.28
N GLY A 125 17.15 28.55 3.28
CA GLY A 125 17.12 29.73 2.40
C GLY A 125 17.67 29.49 1.00
N PHE A 126 16.77 29.25 0.04
CA PHE A 126 16.73 29.85 -1.31
C PHE A 126 15.44 29.41 -2.04
N SER A 127 14.89 30.27 -2.89
CA SER A 127 13.61 30.11 -3.62
C SER A 127 13.76 29.24 -4.91
N PRO A 128 12.64 28.78 -5.52
CA PRO A 128 12.61 27.59 -6.38
C PRO A 128 12.96 27.90 -7.85
N VAL A 129 14.05 27.33 -8.35
CA VAL A 129 14.27 27.16 -9.79
C VAL A 129 15.07 25.87 -10.01
N ASP A 130 14.61 25.06 -10.97
CA ASP A 130 15.25 23.90 -11.60
C ASP A 130 15.49 22.61 -10.80
N ARG A 131 14.52 21.68 -10.88
CA ARG A 131 14.79 20.23 -10.82
C ARG A 131 13.99 19.46 -11.88
N ASN A 132 14.33 19.69 -13.13
CA ASN A 132 14.12 18.69 -14.19
C ASN A 132 15.44 17.98 -14.42
N LYS A 133 15.53 16.71 -13.99
CA LYS A 133 16.33 15.60 -14.57
C LYS A 133 16.37 14.44 -13.57
N SER A 134 15.50 13.47 -13.75
CA SER A 134 15.67 12.12 -13.22
C SER A 134 16.09 11.22 -14.38
N GLU A 135 17.40 11.10 -14.61
CA GLU A 135 17.95 10.00 -15.41
C GLU A 135 18.38 8.91 -14.43
N ALA A 136 17.59 7.84 -14.33
CA ALA A 136 17.98 6.65 -13.60
C ALA A 136 18.94 5.83 -14.48
N THR A 137 20.24 6.04 -14.32
CA THR A 137 21.25 5.18 -14.95
C THR A 137 21.44 3.94 -14.06
N CYS A 138 21.29 2.76 -14.65
CA CYS A 138 21.55 1.49 -13.98
C CYS A 138 23.07 1.34 -13.75
N VAL A 139 23.54 1.59 -12.54
CA VAL A 139 24.97 1.45 -12.19
C VAL A 139 25.22 0.05 -11.65
N ARG A 140 26.07 -0.73 -12.34
CA ARG A 140 26.66 -1.96 -11.79
C ARG A 140 27.58 -1.60 -10.62
N LEU A 141 27.37 -2.21 -9.46
CA LEU A 141 28.27 -2.08 -8.31
C LEU A 141 29.64 -2.72 -8.62
N PRO A 142 30.78 -2.09 -8.23
CA PRO A 142 32.09 -2.74 -8.28
C PRO A 142 32.26 -3.75 -7.15
N SER A 143 33.05 -4.79 -7.44
CA SER A 143 33.44 -5.86 -6.52
C SER A 143 34.25 -5.35 -5.33
N GLU A 144 33.98 -5.97 -4.18
CA GLU A 144 34.59 -5.88 -2.84
C GLU A 144 35.91 -5.13 -2.67
N GLY A 145 35.95 -4.30 -1.62
CA GLY A 145 37.18 -3.92 -0.93
C GLY A 145 37.32 -2.43 -0.60
N SER A 146 36.70 -1.95 0.48
CA SER A 146 37.31 -0.93 1.33
C SER A 146 36.61 -0.82 2.68
N ASN A 147 37.44 -0.75 3.72
CA ASN A 147 37.10 -0.76 5.13
C ASN A 147 36.95 0.70 5.59
N LEU A 148 35.74 1.17 5.88
CA LEU A 148 35.50 2.49 6.45
C LEU A 148 34.56 2.37 7.64
N ASN A 149 35.16 2.52 8.82
CA ASN A 149 34.48 2.72 10.09
C ASN A 149 33.82 4.11 10.11
N ASP A 150 32.58 4.21 9.61
CA ASP A 150 31.75 5.39 9.86
C ASP A 150 30.44 5.00 10.54
N LYS A 151 30.10 5.76 11.58
CA LYS A 151 28.96 5.55 12.46
C LYS A 151 27.66 5.59 11.67
N VAL A 152 27.06 4.42 11.46
CA VAL A 152 25.71 4.27 10.92
C VAL A 152 24.71 4.86 11.91
N VAL A 153 24.15 6.02 11.59
CA VAL A 153 22.94 6.51 12.25
C VAL A 153 21.77 5.76 11.61
N LYS A 154 21.22 4.77 12.32
CA LYS A 154 19.99 4.07 11.95
C LYS A 154 18.81 5.05 11.97
N LEU A 155 18.40 5.58 10.82
CA LEU A 155 16.99 5.94 10.61
C LEU A 155 16.28 4.69 10.12
N GLY A 156 15.87 3.85 11.06
CA GLY A 156 15.05 2.69 10.75
C GLY A 156 13.65 3.13 10.35
N THR A 157 13.23 2.78 9.14
CA THR A 157 11.81 2.58 8.85
C THR A 157 11.35 1.48 9.81
N ILE A 158 10.60 1.83 10.86
CA ILE A 158 10.11 0.84 11.83
C ILE A 158 8.98 0.09 11.16
N ASP A 159 9.28 -1.11 10.67
CA ASP A 159 8.28 -2.11 10.38
C ASP A 159 7.76 -2.66 11.72
N LEU A 160 6.44 -2.72 11.89
CA LEU A 160 5.85 -3.31 13.09
C LEU A 160 5.90 -4.84 13.06
N ALA A 161 6.34 -5.46 11.95
CA ALA A 161 6.45 -6.91 11.82
C ALA A 161 7.39 -7.55 12.85
N THR A 162 6.86 -8.52 13.62
CA THR A 162 7.68 -9.39 14.45
C THR A 162 8.54 -10.31 13.58
N TYR A 163 9.85 -10.22 13.76
CA TYR A 163 10.88 -10.94 13.00
C TYR A 163 11.01 -12.42 13.44
N ASN A 164 10.59 -13.36 12.60
CA ASN A 164 10.94 -14.78 12.71
C ASN A 164 11.41 -15.31 11.34
N ASN A 165 12.40 -16.20 11.30
CA ASN A 165 12.97 -16.82 10.09
C ASN A 165 12.01 -17.82 9.39
N GLU A 166 10.70 -17.64 9.53
CA GLU A 166 9.66 -18.55 9.04
C GLU A 166 8.89 -17.94 7.86
N ALA A 167 8.27 -18.80 7.07
CA ALA A 167 7.36 -18.40 5.99
C ALA A 167 6.26 -17.48 6.51
N PHE A 168 5.75 -16.59 5.66
CA PHE A 168 4.63 -15.71 6.02
C PHE A 168 3.44 -16.50 6.55
N THR A 169 2.93 -16.07 7.70
CA THR A 169 1.68 -16.55 8.27
C THR A 169 0.72 -15.38 8.32
N PHE A 170 -0.42 -15.51 7.64
CA PHE A 170 -1.50 -14.53 7.65
C PHE A 170 -2.69 -15.11 8.44
N PRO A 171 -2.83 -14.78 9.74
CA PRO A 171 -4.00 -15.20 10.51
C PRO A 171 -5.28 -14.61 9.91
N PRO A 172 -6.41 -15.34 9.98
CA PRO A 172 -7.69 -14.82 9.52
C PRO A 172 -8.06 -13.57 10.33
N TYR A 173 -8.71 -12.61 9.68
CA TYR A 173 -9.29 -11.46 10.35
C TYR A 173 -10.60 -11.84 11.04
N ASN A 174 -10.89 -11.20 12.17
CA ASN A 174 -12.14 -11.41 12.87
C ASN A 174 -13.32 -10.86 12.01
N PRO A 175 -14.42 -11.59 11.80
CA PRO A 175 -15.55 -11.10 11.00
C PRO A 175 -16.11 -9.75 11.49
N ILE A 176 -16.19 -9.53 12.82
CA ILE A 176 -16.65 -8.26 13.41
C ILE A 176 -15.68 -7.12 13.07
N GLN A 177 -14.38 -7.42 13.02
CA GLN A 177 -13.36 -6.48 12.61
C GLN A 177 -13.52 -6.11 11.13
N ILE A 178 -13.80 -7.08 10.26
CA ILE A 178 -14.04 -6.84 8.83
C ILE A 178 -15.33 -6.03 8.59
N ASP A 179 -16.39 -6.30 9.34
CA ASP A 179 -17.61 -5.49 9.30
C ASP A 179 -17.32 -4.02 9.63
N ALA A 180 -16.53 -3.77 10.68
CA ALA A 180 -16.11 -2.42 11.05
C ALA A 180 -15.24 -1.76 9.97
N VAL A 181 -14.33 -2.50 9.33
CA VAL A 181 -13.53 -2.00 8.18
C VAL A 181 -14.44 -1.61 7.02
N LYS A 182 -15.45 -2.43 6.69
CA LYS A 182 -16.41 -2.13 5.61
C LYS A 182 -17.19 -0.85 5.89
N GLU A 183 -17.75 -0.71 7.10
CA GLU A 183 -18.49 0.51 7.49
C GLU A 183 -17.61 1.76 7.41
N LEU A 184 -16.38 1.68 7.93
CA LEU A 184 -15.42 2.78 7.88
C LEU A 184 -15.03 3.14 6.45
N ALA A 185 -14.70 2.16 5.62
CA ALA A 185 -14.30 2.39 4.24
C ALA A 185 -15.44 3.03 3.43
N LEU A 186 -16.68 2.53 3.56
CA LEU A 186 -17.85 3.15 2.93
C LEU A 186 -18.05 4.60 3.39
N ASN A 187 -17.87 4.88 4.70
CA ASN A 187 -17.96 6.23 5.22
C ASN A 187 -16.91 7.17 4.61
N ILE A 188 -15.66 6.71 4.46
CA ILE A 188 -14.57 7.46 3.83
C ILE A 188 -14.88 7.71 2.35
N LEU A 189 -15.24 6.66 1.60
CA LEU A 189 -15.52 6.76 0.15
C LEU A 189 -16.67 7.73 -0.15
N GLN A 190 -17.69 7.81 0.71
CA GLN A 190 -18.77 8.80 0.59
C GLN A 190 -18.29 10.24 0.73
N ARG A 191 -17.25 10.49 1.54
CA ARG A 191 -16.71 11.84 1.82
C ARG A 191 -15.64 12.26 0.81
N TYR A 192 -14.95 11.29 0.21
CA TYR A 192 -13.89 11.49 -0.77
C TYR A 192 -14.25 10.81 -2.11
N PRO A 193 -15.13 11.42 -2.93
CA PRO A 193 -15.64 10.82 -4.16
C PRO A 193 -14.58 10.67 -5.27
N ASP A 194 -13.40 11.28 -5.11
CA ASP A 194 -12.26 11.11 -6.02
C ASP A 194 -11.51 9.78 -5.78
N ILE A 195 -11.79 9.06 -4.68
CA ILE A 195 -11.29 7.70 -4.45
C ILE A 195 -12.13 6.74 -5.28
N ILE A 196 -11.57 6.26 -6.39
CA ILE A 196 -12.22 5.27 -7.25
C ILE A 196 -11.88 3.84 -6.79
N PRO A 197 -12.58 2.79 -7.27
CA PRO A 197 -12.34 1.41 -6.85
C PRO A 197 -10.86 0.97 -6.90
N THR A 198 -10.10 1.38 -7.92
CA THR A 198 -8.68 1.03 -8.08
C THR A 198 -7.73 1.85 -7.19
N ASP A 199 -8.24 2.84 -6.45
CA ASP A 199 -7.49 3.65 -5.49
C ASP A 199 -7.65 3.14 -4.03
N VAL A 200 -8.38 2.04 -3.82
CA VAL A 200 -8.40 1.27 -2.56
C VAL A 200 -7.42 0.11 -2.66
N VAL A 201 -6.34 0.17 -1.89
CA VAL A 201 -5.15 -0.66 -2.09
C VAL A 201 -4.59 -1.20 -0.78
N GLY A 202 -3.84 -2.29 -0.84
CA GLY A 202 -3.00 -2.74 0.25
C GLY A 202 -1.67 -1.99 0.28
N HIS A 203 -0.98 -2.02 1.42
CA HIS A 203 0.38 -1.49 1.48
C HIS A 203 1.33 -2.24 0.54
N SER A 204 1.12 -3.54 0.35
CA SER A 204 1.85 -4.39 -0.59
C SER A 204 1.79 -3.89 -2.04
N ASP A 205 0.67 -3.27 -2.43
CA ASP A 205 0.48 -2.79 -3.80
C ASP A 205 1.32 -1.56 -4.11
N ILE A 206 1.49 -0.70 -3.10
CA ILE A 206 2.15 0.59 -3.25
C ILE A 206 3.62 0.57 -2.85
N ALA A 207 4.05 -0.45 -2.10
CA ALA A 207 5.40 -0.61 -1.57
C ALA A 207 5.94 -2.02 -1.85
N ILE A 208 5.94 -2.39 -3.14
CA ILE A 208 6.30 -3.71 -3.66
C ILE A 208 7.66 -4.18 -3.11
N GLY A 209 7.72 -5.44 -2.68
CA GLY A 209 8.92 -6.08 -2.11
C GLY A 209 9.25 -5.62 -0.68
N ARG A 210 8.84 -4.41 -0.29
CA ARG A 210 9.02 -3.90 1.08
C ARG A 210 7.92 -4.41 2.03
N LYS A 211 6.69 -4.45 1.54
CA LYS A 211 5.48 -4.68 2.34
C LYS A 211 4.65 -5.85 1.81
N SER A 212 3.93 -6.52 2.72
CA SER A 212 3.09 -7.70 2.43
C SER A 212 1.70 -7.60 3.03
N ASP A 213 1.39 -6.48 3.68
CA ASP A 213 0.12 -6.17 4.32
C ASP A 213 -0.88 -5.55 3.32
N PRO A 214 -2.20 -5.79 3.50
CA PRO A 214 -2.85 -6.51 4.61
C PRO A 214 -2.81 -8.06 4.47
N GLY A 215 -2.12 -8.57 3.45
CA GLY A 215 -1.83 -10.00 3.29
C GLY A 215 -2.97 -10.83 2.69
N ALA A 216 -2.67 -12.11 2.44
CA ALA A 216 -3.59 -13.02 1.74
C ALA A 216 -4.86 -13.38 2.52
N ALA A 217 -4.89 -13.12 3.82
CA ALA A 217 -6.08 -13.38 4.65
C ALA A 217 -7.10 -12.23 4.62
N PHE A 218 -6.75 -11.07 4.06
CA PHE A 218 -7.64 -9.91 4.02
C PHE A 218 -8.71 -10.09 2.94
N PRO A 219 -10.01 -9.98 3.25
CA PRO A 219 -11.06 -10.43 2.35
C PRO A 219 -11.42 -9.39 1.28
N TRP A 220 -10.52 -9.13 0.33
CA TRP A 220 -10.70 -8.13 -0.73
C TRP A 220 -11.98 -8.31 -1.54
N LYS A 221 -12.32 -9.56 -1.89
CA LYS A 221 -13.57 -9.86 -2.61
C LYS A 221 -14.81 -9.51 -1.80
N GLU A 222 -14.81 -9.76 -0.50
CA GLU A 222 -15.92 -9.41 0.39
C GLU A 222 -16.11 -7.88 0.49
N LEU A 223 -14.99 -7.13 0.54
CA LEU A 223 -15.03 -5.67 0.49
C LEU A 223 -15.61 -5.18 -0.85
N TYR A 224 -15.17 -5.76 -1.97
CA TYR A 224 -15.70 -5.42 -3.29
C TYR A 224 -17.20 -5.68 -3.40
N GLU A 225 -17.69 -6.81 -2.89
CA GLU A 225 -19.12 -7.14 -2.84
C GLU A 225 -19.92 -6.14 -2.00
N ALA A 226 -19.28 -5.50 -1.00
CA ALA A 226 -19.84 -4.38 -0.24
C ALA A 226 -19.68 -3.01 -0.93
N GLY A 227 -19.12 -2.95 -2.14
CA GLY A 227 -18.91 -1.71 -2.90
C GLY A 227 -17.60 -0.98 -2.60
N ILE A 228 -16.61 -1.67 -2.00
CA ILE A 228 -15.33 -1.10 -1.59
C ILE A 228 -14.20 -1.72 -2.41
N GLY A 229 -13.49 -0.88 -3.17
CA GLY A 229 -12.34 -1.34 -3.94
C GLY A 229 -12.71 -2.06 -5.23
N ALA A 230 -11.69 -2.56 -5.92
CA ALA A 230 -11.81 -3.17 -7.23
C ALA A 230 -11.75 -4.71 -7.17
N TRP A 231 -12.53 -5.35 -8.02
CA TRP A 231 -12.42 -6.78 -8.32
C TRP A 231 -12.73 -7.06 -9.79
N TYR A 232 -12.22 -8.17 -10.32
CA TYR A 232 -12.47 -8.60 -11.70
C TYR A 232 -13.83 -9.27 -11.85
N ASP A 233 -14.32 -9.36 -13.08
CA ASP A 233 -15.50 -10.17 -13.41
C ASP A 233 -15.06 -11.59 -13.78
N ASP A 234 -15.72 -12.60 -13.20
CA ASP A 234 -15.36 -14.01 -13.40
C ASP A 234 -15.43 -14.42 -14.88
N GLU A 235 -16.43 -13.92 -15.62
CA GLU A 235 -16.57 -14.21 -17.06
C GLU A 235 -15.39 -13.69 -17.89
N LEU A 236 -14.90 -12.48 -17.58
CA LEU A 236 -13.79 -11.86 -18.29
C LEU A 236 -12.45 -12.52 -17.93
N LYS A 237 -12.27 -12.86 -16.64
CA LYS A 237 -11.14 -13.67 -16.18
C LYS A 237 -11.13 -15.03 -16.88
N ASP A 238 -12.26 -15.74 -16.93
CA ASP A 238 -12.36 -17.05 -17.59
C ASP A 238 -12.08 -16.97 -19.09
N HIS A 239 -12.50 -15.90 -19.75
CA HIS A 239 -12.17 -15.63 -21.15
C HIS A 239 -10.66 -15.55 -21.36
N TYR A 240 -9.98 -14.70 -20.59
CA TYR A 240 -8.53 -14.54 -20.69
C TYR A 240 -7.76 -15.79 -20.27
N GLN A 241 -8.23 -16.52 -19.26
CA GLN A 241 -7.58 -17.74 -18.81
C GLN A 241 -7.60 -18.83 -19.89
N LYS A 242 -8.71 -18.95 -20.64
CA LYS A 242 -8.83 -19.83 -21.82
C LYS A 242 -7.94 -19.38 -22.98
N GLN A 243 -7.68 -18.09 -23.11
CA GLN A 243 -6.74 -17.57 -24.11
C GLN A 243 -5.29 -17.91 -23.72
N PHE A 244 -4.92 -17.63 -22.48
CA PHE A 244 -3.55 -17.75 -21.99
C PHE A 244 -3.12 -19.17 -21.65
N CYS A 245 -4.05 -20.13 -21.56
CA CYS A 245 -3.70 -21.55 -21.46
C CYS A 245 -2.95 -22.08 -22.69
N LYS A 246 -3.05 -21.38 -23.83
CA LYS A 246 -2.32 -21.72 -25.06
C LYS A 246 -0.92 -21.13 -25.07
N SER A 247 -0.81 -19.88 -24.63
CA SER A 247 0.44 -19.14 -24.52
C SER A 247 0.24 -17.94 -23.60
N LEU A 248 1.11 -17.79 -22.61
CA LEU A 248 1.12 -16.62 -21.74
C LEU A 248 1.51 -15.35 -22.53
N PRO A 249 1.02 -14.16 -22.14
CA PRO A 249 1.55 -12.90 -22.63
C PRO A 249 3.02 -12.72 -22.27
N ASP A 250 3.74 -11.95 -23.08
CA ASP A 250 5.13 -11.62 -22.81
C ASP A 250 5.24 -10.72 -21.56
N LYS A 251 6.39 -10.78 -20.87
CA LYS A 251 6.67 -9.96 -19.68
C LYS A 251 6.41 -8.46 -19.93
N ALA A 252 6.73 -7.96 -21.13
CA ALA A 252 6.50 -6.57 -21.49
C ALA A 252 5.02 -6.19 -21.46
N ASP A 253 4.13 -7.06 -21.94
CA ASP A 253 2.69 -6.82 -21.96
C ASP A 253 2.09 -6.88 -20.54
N ILE A 254 2.55 -7.84 -19.73
CA ILE A 254 2.16 -7.94 -18.32
C ILE A 254 2.54 -6.67 -17.55
N LEU A 255 3.77 -6.19 -17.73
CA LEU A 255 4.21 -4.94 -17.11
C LEU A 255 3.42 -3.73 -17.62
N ALA A 256 3.10 -3.67 -18.92
CA ALA A 256 2.26 -2.60 -19.45
C ALA A 256 0.86 -2.59 -18.79
N LYS A 257 0.24 -3.76 -18.62
CA LYS A 257 -1.07 -3.90 -17.97
C LYS A 257 -1.01 -3.57 -16.47
N LEU A 258 -0.01 -4.06 -15.73
CA LEU A 258 0.18 -3.74 -14.32
C LEU A 258 0.42 -2.23 -14.10
N LYS A 259 1.23 -1.61 -14.97
CA LYS A 259 1.45 -0.15 -14.96
C LYS A 259 0.17 0.62 -15.26
N GLN A 260 -0.63 0.15 -16.23
CA GLN A 260 -1.92 0.76 -16.55
C GLN A 260 -2.89 0.65 -15.36
N TYR A 261 -2.88 -0.47 -14.64
CA TYR A 261 -3.71 -0.66 -13.45
C TYR A 261 -3.31 0.27 -12.31
N GLY A 262 -2.01 0.43 -12.06
CA GLY A 262 -1.52 1.38 -11.06
C GLY A 262 -0.15 1.07 -10.46
N TYR A 263 0.38 -0.14 -10.64
CA TYR A 263 1.63 -0.58 -10.00
C TYR A 263 2.86 0.15 -10.54
N ASP A 264 3.84 0.36 -9.66
CA ASP A 264 5.19 0.75 -10.07
C ASP A 264 5.94 -0.47 -10.63
N THR A 265 6.14 -0.48 -11.95
CA THR A 265 6.81 -1.57 -12.64
C THR A 265 8.34 -1.42 -12.70
N LEU A 266 8.91 -0.34 -12.16
CA LEU A 266 10.37 -0.13 -12.18
C LEU A 266 11.13 -1.19 -11.37
N VAL A 267 10.49 -1.73 -10.33
CA VAL A 267 11.04 -2.83 -9.51
C VAL A 267 11.28 -4.11 -10.34
N ALA A 268 10.54 -4.31 -11.43
CA ALA A 268 10.62 -5.49 -12.28
C ALA A 268 11.83 -5.52 -13.23
N CYS A 269 12.79 -4.60 -13.07
CA CYS A 269 14.07 -4.60 -13.78
C CYS A 269 14.97 -5.80 -13.42
N THR A 270 14.68 -6.48 -12.30
CA THR A 270 15.30 -7.75 -11.90
C THR A 270 14.27 -8.87 -11.84
N GLU A 271 14.71 -10.12 -11.95
CA GLU A 271 13.80 -11.28 -11.80
C GLU A 271 13.18 -11.35 -10.41
N ARG A 272 13.94 -11.00 -9.38
CA ARG A 272 13.43 -10.92 -8.00
C ARG A 272 12.35 -9.84 -7.87
N GLY A 273 12.61 -8.63 -8.34
CA GLY A 273 11.62 -7.55 -8.25
C GLY A 273 10.39 -7.79 -9.13
N TYR A 274 10.53 -8.54 -10.23
CA TYR A 274 9.36 -9.01 -10.99
C TYR A 274 8.53 -10.00 -10.18
N ARG A 275 9.19 -10.96 -9.51
CA ARG A 275 8.52 -11.90 -8.59
C ARG A 275 7.79 -11.18 -7.45
N ASP A 276 8.43 -10.16 -6.86
CA ASP A 276 7.83 -9.36 -5.78
C ASP A 276 6.59 -8.59 -6.25
N LEU A 277 6.63 -8.03 -7.48
CA LEU A 277 5.49 -7.36 -8.11
C LEU A 277 4.32 -8.32 -8.35
N ILE A 278 4.60 -9.51 -8.91
CA ILE A 278 3.56 -10.52 -9.12
C ILE A 278 2.98 -11.01 -7.79
N ARG A 279 3.84 -11.20 -6.77
CA ARG A 279 3.39 -11.60 -5.43
C ARG A 279 2.49 -10.55 -4.80
N ALA A 280 2.85 -9.27 -4.87
CA ALA A 280 2.02 -8.17 -4.35
C ALA A 280 0.62 -8.19 -4.99
N PHE A 281 0.55 -8.35 -6.32
CA PHE A 281 -0.71 -8.48 -7.03
C PHE A 281 -1.52 -9.71 -6.58
N GLN A 282 -0.87 -10.87 -6.42
CA GLN A 282 -1.54 -12.10 -5.99
C GLN A 282 -2.07 -11.99 -4.55
N LEU A 283 -1.35 -11.34 -3.63
CA LEU A 283 -1.82 -11.08 -2.26
C LEU A 283 -3.14 -10.29 -2.22
N HIS A 284 -3.42 -9.50 -3.25
CA HIS A 284 -4.65 -8.74 -3.39
C HIS A 284 -5.72 -9.54 -4.15
N PHE A 285 -5.43 -10.01 -5.35
CA PHE A 285 -6.43 -10.50 -6.29
C PHE A 285 -6.47 -12.02 -6.49
N ARG A 286 -5.50 -12.77 -5.95
CA ARG A 286 -5.40 -14.23 -6.12
C ARG A 286 -4.76 -14.89 -4.90
N GLN A 287 -5.48 -14.82 -3.80
CA GLN A 287 -4.95 -15.08 -2.46
C GLN A 287 -4.70 -16.56 -2.18
N GLU A 288 -5.24 -17.46 -3.00
CA GLU A 288 -5.02 -18.90 -2.91
C GLU A 288 -3.58 -19.30 -3.28
N ASN A 289 -2.90 -18.52 -4.13
CA ASN A 289 -1.48 -18.71 -4.43
C ASN A 289 -0.78 -17.40 -4.79
N TYR A 290 0.14 -16.99 -3.92
CA TYR A 290 0.95 -15.77 -3.95
C TYR A 290 2.46 -16.04 -3.97
N ASP A 291 2.88 -17.11 -4.63
CA ASP A 291 4.30 -17.50 -4.76
C ASP A 291 5.17 -16.51 -5.58
N GLY A 292 4.54 -15.53 -6.24
CA GLY A 292 5.16 -14.53 -7.11
C GLY A 292 5.48 -15.03 -8.51
N VAL A 293 5.03 -16.22 -8.88
CA VAL A 293 5.20 -16.78 -10.21
C VAL A 293 3.99 -16.43 -11.07
N LEU A 294 4.24 -15.87 -12.26
CA LEU A 294 3.17 -15.58 -13.21
C LEU A 294 2.61 -16.89 -13.76
N ASP A 295 1.31 -17.11 -13.53
CA ASP A 295 0.55 -18.19 -14.16
C ASP A 295 -0.64 -17.65 -14.97
N THR A 296 -1.36 -18.58 -15.62
CA THR A 296 -2.45 -18.24 -16.53
C THR A 296 -3.60 -17.52 -15.82
N GLU A 297 -3.86 -17.85 -14.56
CA GLU A 297 -4.89 -17.23 -13.75
C GLU A 297 -4.50 -15.81 -13.36
N THR A 298 -3.27 -15.62 -12.86
CA THR A 298 -2.73 -14.30 -12.52
C THR A 298 -2.74 -13.38 -13.73
N ALA A 299 -2.25 -13.85 -14.89
CA ALA A 299 -2.29 -13.07 -16.13
C ALA A 299 -3.72 -12.72 -16.55
N ALA A 300 -4.67 -13.66 -16.42
CA ALA A 300 -6.07 -13.42 -16.76
C ALA A 300 -6.74 -12.38 -15.86
N ILE A 301 -6.47 -12.42 -14.55
CA ILE A 301 -6.98 -11.45 -13.59
C ILE A 301 -6.42 -10.05 -13.89
N ILE A 302 -5.12 -9.92 -14.20
CA ILE A 302 -4.50 -8.64 -14.60
C ILE A 302 -5.25 -8.02 -15.79
N TYR A 303 -5.48 -8.80 -16.84
CA TYR A 303 -6.16 -8.30 -18.04
C TYR A 303 -7.63 -7.97 -17.78
N ALA A 304 -8.35 -8.82 -17.04
CA ALA A 304 -9.75 -8.59 -16.71
C ALA A 304 -9.95 -7.32 -15.87
N LEU A 305 -9.07 -7.07 -14.88
CA LEU A 305 -9.07 -5.83 -14.11
C LEU A 305 -8.84 -4.60 -14.99
N VAL A 306 -7.80 -4.63 -15.83
CA VAL A 306 -7.48 -3.49 -16.68
C VAL A 306 -8.61 -3.17 -17.64
N ASP A 307 -9.19 -4.17 -18.28
CA ASP A 307 -10.27 -3.95 -19.25
C ASP A 307 -11.56 -3.44 -18.59
N LYS A 308 -11.84 -3.89 -17.36
CA LYS A 308 -13.00 -3.43 -16.58
C LYS A 308 -12.86 -1.97 -16.13
N TYR A 309 -11.70 -1.59 -15.59
CA TYR A 309 -11.51 -0.28 -14.95
C TYR A 309 -10.83 0.77 -15.85
N PHE A 310 -10.21 0.34 -16.95
CA PHE A 310 -9.51 1.20 -17.91
C PHE A 310 -9.85 0.77 -19.35
N PRO A 311 -11.14 0.77 -19.74
CA PRO A 311 -11.54 0.38 -21.08
C PRO A 311 -10.88 1.31 -22.12
N SER A 312 -10.48 0.73 -23.24
CA SER A 312 -10.01 1.53 -24.38
C SER A 312 -11.20 2.32 -24.92
N ASN A 313 -11.15 3.65 -24.84
CA ASN A 313 -12.11 4.55 -25.49
C ASN A 313 -12.00 4.47 -27.01
#